data_AF-A0A950ZFH9-F1
#
_entry.id   AF-A0A950ZFH9-F1
#
_cell.length_a   1.000
_cell.length_b   1.000
_cell.length_c   1.000
_cell.angle_alpha   90.00
_cell.angle_beta   90.00
_cell.angle_gamma   90.00
#
_symmetry.space_group_name_H-M   'P 1'
#
loop_
_entity.id
_entity.type
_entity.pdbx_description
1 polymer ?
#
loop_
_entity_poly.entity_id
_entity_poly.type
_entity_poly.pdbx_seq_one_letter_code
_entity_poly.pdbx_strand_id
1 'polypeptide(L)'
;MKSFLASAALVLLAACATTGDDGPVTSAPPALAPDPRIGEMQTSLTELLERIDVLNDRIARLEETRSAPAPVTVAERPAPVERALPSERPAPPQPSAPVQSPSAAAAPAQGSAQPAVVSANLAEAYRKAIMLYGRNNLAEARREFQQVFDTDPTGDLADNALFWIGETYYAASDYTNAMRYYARVWNEYSDQNKAPDALFKTALAQEKTGDLALARKTLQQVIARYPYSSPASTAKQELQRIKY
;
A
#
# COMPACT_ATOMS: atom_id res chain seq x y z
N MET A 1 -57.22 -20.79 45.90
CA MET A 1 -58.70 -20.69 45.84
C MET A 1 -59.14 -20.82 44.39
N LYS A 2 -60.32 -21.40 44.12
CA LYS A 2 -61.13 -21.30 42.89
C LYS A 2 -60.41 -21.34 41.53
N SER A 3 -60.37 -22.53 40.92
CA SER A 3 -60.31 -22.72 39.47
C SER A 3 -61.56 -22.17 38.77
N PHE A 4 -61.50 -21.88 37.47
CA PHE A 4 -62.61 -22.12 36.55
C PHE A 4 -62.12 -22.33 35.11
N LEU A 5 -62.77 -23.25 34.39
CA LEU A 5 -62.61 -23.49 32.95
C LEU A 5 -63.75 -22.80 32.19
N ALA A 6 -63.50 -22.38 30.95
CA ALA A 6 -64.55 -22.10 29.97
C ALA A 6 -64.03 -22.34 28.55
N SER A 7 -64.56 -23.36 27.88
CA SER A 7 -64.47 -23.55 26.43
C SER A 7 -65.73 -22.99 25.76
N ALA A 8 -65.76 -23.02 24.42
CA ALA A 8 -66.86 -22.62 23.52
C ALA A 8 -67.00 -21.10 23.27
N ALA A 9 -67.44 -20.64 22.10
CA ALA A 9 -67.49 -21.25 20.76
C ALA A 9 -67.84 -20.16 19.72
N LEU A 10 -67.58 -20.39 18.42
CA LEU A 10 -68.59 -20.51 17.35
C LEU A 10 -67.91 -20.61 15.97
N VAL A 11 -68.55 -21.31 15.04
CA VAL A 11 -68.10 -21.47 13.64
C VAL A 11 -68.65 -20.34 12.77
N LEU A 12 -67.86 -19.84 11.84
CA LEU A 12 -68.38 -19.23 10.60
C LEU A 12 -67.43 -19.54 9.42
N LEU A 13 -67.81 -20.50 8.58
CA LEU A 13 -67.22 -20.61 7.25
C LEU A 13 -67.78 -19.49 6.36
N ALA A 14 -66.90 -18.75 5.71
CA ALA A 14 -67.23 -17.94 4.54
C ALA A 14 -66.32 -18.41 3.39
N ALA A 15 -66.87 -19.21 2.49
CA ALA A 15 -66.14 -19.70 1.32
C ALA A 15 -66.29 -18.70 0.16
N CYS A 16 -65.18 -18.07 -0.22
CA CYS A 16 -65.05 -17.38 -1.50
C CYS A 16 -63.83 -17.92 -2.24
N ALA A 17 -64.06 -18.88 -3.15
CA ALA A 17 -63.06 -19.22 -4.14
C ALA A 17 -63.02 -18.10 -5.19
N THR A 18 -61.84 -17.52 -5.42
CA THR A 18 -61.55 -16.70 -6.60
C THR A 18 -60.20 -17.12 -7.15
N THR A 19 -60.11 -17.22 -8.47
CA THR A 19 -59.01 -17.91 -9.18
C THR A 19 -58.06 -16.93 -9.86
N GLY A 20 -56.78 -17.04 -9.54
CA GLY A 20 -55.67 -16.48 -10.33
C GLY A 20 -55.30 -15.04 -10.02
N ASP A 21 -54.03 -14.84 -9.63
CA ASP A 21 -53.14 -13.91 -10.31
C ASP A 21 -51.69 -14.44 -10.19
N ASP A 22 -50.78 -13.93 -11.02
CA ASP A 22 -49.42 -14.46 -11.22
C ASP A 22 -48.39 -14.01 -10.18
N GLY A 23 -47.32 -14.80 -10.00
CA GLY A 23 -46.21 -14.42 -9.13
C GLY A 23 -45.18 -15.53 -8.88
N PRO A 24 -44.11 -15.67 -9.69
CA PRO A 24 -42.99 -16.52 -9.32
C PRO A 24 -42.25 -15.91 -8.12
N VAL A 25 -42.25 -16.60 -6.98
CA VAL A 25 -41.43 -16.22 -5.82
C VAL A 25 -39.95 -16.32 -6.18
N THR A 26 -39.36 -15.19 -6.58
CA THR A 26 -37.92 -15.06 -6.81
C THR A 26 -37.19 -15.24 -5.48
N SER A 27 -36.78 -16.48 -5.19
CA SER A 27 -35.78 -16.74 -4.17
C SER A 27 -34.52 -15.94 -4.50
N ALA A 28 -34.12 -15.03 -3.62
CA ALA A 28 -32.88 -14.28 -3.78
C ALA A 28 -31.72 -15.27 -3.98
N PRO A 29 -30.83 -15.07 -4.98
CA PRO A 29 -29.70 -15.96 -5.19
C PRO A 29 -28.84 -15.99 -3.93
N PRO A 30 -28.33 -17.16 -3.50
CA PRO A 30 -27.47 -17.26 -2.34
C PRO A 30 -26.26 -16.34 -2.54
N ALA A 31 -25.97 -15.49 -1.55
CA ALA A 31 -24.87 -14.55 -1.63
C ALA A 31 -23.56 -15.29 -1.91
N LEU A 32 -22.98 -15.05 -3.09
CA LEU A 32 -21.80 -15.76 -3.55
C LEU A 32 -20.64 -15.45 -2.59
N ALA A 33 -20.27 -16.45 -1.78
CA ALA A 33 -19.15 -16.35 -0.86
C ALA A 33 -17.88 -16.00 -1.66
N PRO A 34 -17.01 -15.11 -1.14
CA PRO A 34 -15.74 -14.83 -1.80
C PRO A 34 -14.92 -16.12 -1.90
N ASP A 35 -14.45 -16.47 -3.10
CA ASP A 35 -13.61 -17.67 -3.28
C ASP A 35 -12.32 -17.49 -2.46
N PRO A 36 -12.04 -18.36 -1.47
CA PRO A 36 -10.85 -18.23 -0.63
C PRO A 36 -9.55 -18.20 -1.44
N ARG A 37 -9.52 -18.85 -2.63
CA ARG A 37 -8.36 -18.83 -3.53
C ARG A 37 -7.99 -17.43 -4.01
N ILE A 38 -8.97 -16.53 -4.15
CA ILE A 38 -8.72 -15.14 -4.57
C ILE A 38 -8.11 -14.34 -3.41
N GLY A 39 -8.55 -14.59 -2.18
CA GLY A 39 -7.95 -14.01 -0.97
C GLY A 39 -6.51 -14.52 -0.75
N GLU A 40 -6.30 -15.82 -0.87
CA GLU A 40 -4.98 -16.46 -0.80
C GLU A 40 -4.05 -15.95 -1.90
N MET A 41 -4.53 -15.83 -3.15
CA MET A 41 -3.73 -15.32 -4.26
C MET A 41 -3.40 -13.82 -4.13
N GLN A 42 -4.31 -12.99 -3.61
CA GLN A 42 -4.01 -11.57 -3.32
C GLN A 42 -3.05 -11.42 -2.13
N THR A 43 -3.15 -12.29 -1.12
CA THR A 43 -2.19 -12.34 -0.01
C THR A 43 -0.81 -12.77 -0.49
N SER A 44 -0.72 -13.83 -1.31
CA SER A 44 0.55 -14.32 -1.86
C SER A 44 1.16 -13.33 -2.88
N LEU A 45 0.34 -12.59 -3.63
CA LEU A 45 0.80 -11.47 -4.46
C LEU A 45 1.37 -10.33 -3.60
N THR A 46 0.74 -10.02 -2.47
CA THR A 46 1.25 -9.02 -1.52
C THR A 46 2.60 -9.46 -0.93
N GLU A 47 2.69 -10.71 -0.45
CA GLU A 47 3.92 -11.31 0.06
C GLU A 47 5.04 -11.35 -1.01
N LEU A 48 4.69 -11.61 -2.28
CA LEU A 48 5.64 -11.56 -3.40
C LEU A 48 6.11 -10.13 -3.70
N LEU A 49 5.24 -9.12 -3.60
CA LEU A 49 5.61 -7.72 -3.81
C LEU A 49 6.51 -7.20 -2.68
N GLU A 50 6.13 -7.41 -1.41
CA GLU A 50 7.00 -7.09 -0.26
C GLU A 50 8.36 -7.78 -0.36
N ARG A 51 8.38 -9.03 -0.86
CA ARG A 51 9.61 -9.79 -1.10
C ARG A 51 10.43 -9.25 -2.27
N ILE A 52 9.81 -8.68 -3.30
CA ILE A 52 10.53 -8.01 -4.41
C ILE A 52 11.20 -6.74 -3.89
N ASP A 53 10.48 -5.91 -3.13
CA ASP A 53 11.02 -4.65 -2.61
C ASP A 53 12.18 -4.90 -1.63
N VAL A 54 12.03 -5.87 -0.71
CA VAL A 54 13.11 -6.33 0.17
C VAL A 54 14.30 -6.94 -0.60
N LEU A 55 14.09 -7.50 -1.80
CA LEU A 55 15.18 -7.97 -2.66
C LEU A 55 15.89 -6.81 -3.39
N ASN A 56 15.15 -5.82 -3.89
CA ASN A 56 15.70 -4.61 -4.51
C ASN A 56 16.55 -3.82 -3.51
N ASP A 57 16.04 -3.65 -2.28
CA ASP A 57 16.73 -2.95 -1.19
C ASP A 57 18.02 -3.69 -0.76
N ARG A 58 18.03 -5.02 -0.84
CA ARG A 58 19.24 -5.84 -0.63
C ARG A 58 20.22 -5.76 -1.79
N ILE A 59 19.75 -5.63 -3.03
CA ILE A 59 20.63 -5.43 -4.21
C ILE A 59 21.34 -4.08 -4.07
N ALA A 60 20.62 -3.00 -3.81
CA ALA A 60 21.20 -1.66 -3.63
C ALA A 60 22.29 -1.64 -2.55
N ARG A 61 22.03 -2.22 -1.37
CA ARG A 61 23.02 -2.32 -0.28
C ARG A 61 24.24 -3.18 -0.65
N LEU A 62 24.08 -4.23 -1.46
CA LEU A 62 25.19 -5.05 -1.95
C LEU A 62 26.02 -4.33 -3.02
N GLU A 63 25.39 -3.54 -3.88
CA GLU A 63 26.06 -2.71 -4.88
C GLU A 63 26.81 -1.53 -4.24
N GLU A 64 26.24 -0.91 -3.19
CA GLU A 64 26.91 0.09 -2.35
C GLU A 64 28.12 -0.54 -1.61
N THR A 65 27.93 -1.70 -0.96
CA THR A 65 29.03 -2.43 -0.29
C THR A 65 30.15 -2.83 -1.27
N ARG A 66 29.81 -3.10 -2.53
CA ARG A 66 30.76 -3.43 -3.61
C ARG A 66 31.43 -2.20 -4.22
N SER A 67 30.80 -1.02 -4.11
CA SER A 67 31.30 0.25 -4.64
C SER A 67 32.10 1.05 -3.61
N ALA A 68 31.97 0.72 -2.32
CA ALA A 68 32.80 1.29 -1.26
C ALA A 68 34.30 0.95 -1.50
N PRO A 69 35.20 1.95 -1.55
CA PRO A 69 36.61 1.70 -1.79
C PRO A 69 37.25 0.98 -0.60
N ALA A 70 37.90 -0.16 -0.86
CA ALA A 70 38.63 -0.88 0.18
C ALA A 70 39.76 0.01 0.75
N PRO A 71 39.95 0.06 2.09
CA PRO A 71 41.00 0.89 2.70
C PRO A 71 42.38 0.29 2.39
N VAL A 72 43.01 0.76 1.31
CA VAL A 72 44.38 0.41 0.94
C VAL A 72 45.36 0.99 1.96
N THR A 73 45.70 0.19 2.97
CA THR A 73 46.79 0.46 3.91
C THR A 73 48.13 0.38 3.17
N VAL A 74 48.55 1.48 2.54
CA VAL A 74 49.87 1.59 1.91
C VAL A 74 50.94 1.64 2.99
N ALA A 75 51.60 0.50 3.22
CA ALA A 75 52.75 0.43 4.12
C ALA A 75 53.98 1.08 3.49
N GLU A 76 54.57 2.04 4.19
CA GLU A 76 55.71 2.83 3.72
C GLU A 76 57.01 2.00 3.66
N ARG A 77 57.83 2.21 2.61
CA ARG A 77 59.22 1.71 2.52
C ARG A 77 60.16 2.80 1.96
N PRO A 78 61.43 2.88 2.42
CA PRO A 78 62.22 4.12 2.36
C PRO A 78 63.10 4.32 1.11
N ALA A 79 63.57 5.57 0.94
CA ALA A 79 64.62 6.02 0.01
C ALA A 79 66.05 5.70 0.53
N PRO A 80 67.19 6.01 -0.15
CA PRO A 80 67.66 7.35 -0.59
C PRO A 80 67.80 7.47 -2.15
N VAL A 81 68.66 8.22 -2.90
CA VAL A 81 69.99 8.88 -2.70
C VAL A 81 70.20 10.13 -3.61
N GLU A 82 70.41 11.29 -2.98
CA GLU A 82 71.44 12.35 -3.22
C GLU A 82 71.91 12.82 -4.64
N ARG A 83 71.77 14.15 -4.91
CA ARG A 83 72.89 15.11 -5.15
C ARG A 83 72.45 16.59 -5.22
N ALA A 84 73.38 17.51 -4.92
CA ALA A 84 73.24 18.98 -4.87
C ALA A 84 74.33 19.67 -5.76
N LEU A 85 74.58 20.98 -5.89
CA LEU A 85 74.51 22.18 -5.01
C LEU A 85 74.04 23.48 -5.81
N PRO A 86 74.52 24.74 -5.60
CA PRO A 86 73.75 25.77 -4.86
C PRO A 86 73.67 27.17 -5.55
N SER A 87 73.57 28.24 -4.72
CA SER A 87 73.61 29.72 -5.02
C SER A 87 72.30 30.37 -5.51
N GLU A 88 71.86 31.55 -5.02
CA GLU A 88 72.31 32.35 -3.86
C GLU A 88 71.17 33.28 -3.32
N ARG A 89 71.42 34.04 -2.22
CA ARG A 89 70.43 34.84 -1.46
C ARG A 89 70.61 36.36 -1.72
N PRO A 90 69.62 37.26 -1.45
CA PRO A 90 69.21 37.60 -0.06
C PRO A 90 67.71 37.93 0.17
N ALA A 91 67.37 38.17 1.44
CA ALA A 91 66.15 38.79 1.99
C ALA A 91 66.61 39.90 2.99
N PRO A 92 65.81 40.66 3.78
CA PRO A 92 64.40 40.50 4.23
C PRO A 92 63.61 41.86 4.09
N PRO A 93 62.53 42.20 4.86
CA PRO A 93 61.72 41.42 5.82
C PRO A 93 60.19 41.45 5.63
N GLN A 94 59.51 40.51 6.30
CA GLN A 94 58.09 40.61 6.65
C GLN A 94 57.94 40.48 8.19
N PRO A 95 57.02 41.24 8.82
CA PRO A 95 56.66 41.06 10.23
C PRO A 95 55.41 40.19 10.42
N SER A 96 55.22 39.72 11.66
CA SER A 96 53.96 39.18 12.23
C SER A 96 53.67 37.68 12.05
N ALA A 97 54.12 36.90 13.03
CA ALA A 97 53.25 35.95 13.74
C ALA A 97 53.26 36.37 15.23
N PRO A 98 52.16 36.15 15.99
CA PRO A 98 52.07 34.86 16.68
C PRO A 98 50.69 34.18 16.57
N VAL A 99 50.67 32.90 16.95
CA VAL A 99 49.51 32.01 16.91
C VAL A 99 48.49 32.37 17.99
N GLN A 100 47.20 32.46 17.63
CA GLN A 100 46.09 32.11 18.52
C GLN A 100 44.97 31.42 17.71
N SER A 101 44.63 30.20 18.10
CA SER A 101 43.51 29.45 17.52
C SER A 101 42.24 29.74 18.32
N PRO A 102 41.15 30.23 17.71
CA PRO A 102 39.83 30.11 18.32
C PRO A 102 39.44 28.63 18.32
N SER A 103 39.24 28.06 19.51
CA SER A 103 38.56 26.77 19.62
C SER A 103 37.08 27.00 19.29
N ALA A 104 36.72 26.80 18.02
CA ALA A 104 35.33 26.85 17.59
C ALA A 104 34.59 25.65 18.21
N ALA A 105 33.66 25.95 19.10
CA ALA A 105 32.94 24.94 19.87
C ALA A 105 32.19 23.95 18.96
N ALA A 106 32.08 22.70 19.41
CA ALA A 106 31.30 21.67 18.73
C ALA A 106 29.80 22.03 18.76
N ALA A 107 29.31 22.66 17.70
CA ALA A 107 27.89 22.72 17.43
C ALA A 107 27.36 21.29 17.14
N PRO A 108 26.18 20.90 17.63
CA PRO A 108 25.64 19.56 17.40
C PRO A 108 25.30 19.37 15.92
N ALA A 109 25.91 18.39 15.28
CA ALA A 109 25.68 18.03 13.88
C ALA A 109 24.34 17.29 13.68
N GLN A 110 23.22 17.97 13.94
CA GLN A 110 21.88 17.49 13.59
C GLN A 110 21.51 18.01 12.19
N GLY A 111 21.79 17.23 11.14
CA GLY A 111 21.51 17.64 9.77
C GLY A 111 21.85 16.63 8.65
N SER A 112 21.90 15.33 8.94
CA SER A 112 22.28 14.31 7.93
C SER A 112 21.63 12.93 8.08
N ALA A 113 20.71 12.73 9.03
CA ALA A 113 20.06 11.43 9.26
C ALA A 113 18.74 11.22 8.48
N GLN A 114 18.15 12.29 7.96
CA GLN A 114 16.69 12.37 7.79
C GLN A 114 16.06 11.45 6.72
N PRO A 115 16.62 11.23 5.51
CA PRO A 115 15.97 10.37 4.52
C PRO A 115 15.89 8.90 4.98
N ALA A 116 17.01 8.34 5.43
CA ALA A 116 17.12 6.91 5.74
C ALA A 116 16.36 6.49 7.01
N VAL A 117 16.23 7.39 8.01
CA VAL A 117 15.40 7.09 9.20
C VAL A 117 13.92 7.22 8.90
N VAL A 118 13.51 8.14 8.01
CA VAL A 118 12.10 8.28 7.60
C VAL A 118 11.67 7.07 6.78
N SER A 119 12.45 6.62 5.79
CA SER A 119 12.11 5.41 5.01
C SER A 119 12.07 4.14 5.86
N ALA A 120 12.99 3.99 6.83
CA ALA A 120 12.94 2.88 7.79
C ALA A 120 11.67 2.90 8.66
N ASN A 121 11.28 4.08 9.17
CA ASN A 121 10.06 4.25 9.97
C ASN A 121 8.79 4.02 9.14
N LEU A 122 8.76 4.47 7.88
CA LEU A 122 7.68 4.21 6.92
C LEU A 122 7.50 2.70 6.67
N ALA A 123 8.60 1.99 6.41
CA ALA A 123 8.58 0.54 6.19
C ALA A 123 8.11 -0.23 7.44
N GLU A 124 8.50 0.20 8.64
CA GLU A 124 7.98 -0.41 9.88
C GLU A 124 6.49 -0.12 10.09
N ALA A 125 6.04 1.12 9.88
CA ALA A 125 4.62 1.48 9.99
C ALA A 125 3.75 0.70 8.99
N TYR A 126 4.20 0.57 7.74
CA TYR A 126 3.53 -0.21 6.70
C TYR A 126 3.45 -1.70 7.07
N ARG A 127 4.57 -2.32 7.47
CA ARG A 127 4.61 -3.72 7.94
C ARG A 127 3.69 -3.95 9.14
N LYS A 128 3.63 -3.00 10.08
CA LYS A 128 2.70 -3.02 11.22
C LYS A 128 1.24 -2.93 10.77
N ALA A 129 0.93 -2.07 9.79
CA ALA A 129 -0.39 -1.92 9.21
C ALA A 129 -0.88 -3.22 8.52
N ILE A 130 -0.02 -3.88 7.74
CA ILE A 130 -0.27 -5.18 7.10
C ILE A 130 -0.55 -6.26 8.16
N MET A 131 0.25 -6.34 9.23
CA MET A 131 0.00 -7.28 10.34
C MET A 131 -1.32 -7.02 11.08
N LEU A 132 -1.76 -5.75 11.19
CA LEU A 132 -3.05 -5.40 11.79
C LEU A 132 -4.21 -5.77 10.85
N TYR A 133 -4.07 -5.54 9.55
CA TYR A 133 -5.07 -5.92 8.53
C TYR A 133 -5.26 -7.44 8.49
N GLY A 134 -4.18 -8.22 8.46
CA GLY A 134 -4.24 -9.69 8.52
C GLY A 134 -4.81 -10.26 9.83
N ARG A 135 -4.93 -9.45 10.89
CA ARG A 135 -5.62 -9.78 12.15
C ARG A 135 -7.06 -9.26 12.19
N ASN A 136 -7.58 -8.74 11.08
CA ASN A 136 -8.87 -8.06 10.96
C ASN A 136 -9.03 -6.83 11.90
N ASN A 137 -7.94 -6.25 12.38
CA ASN A 137 -7.97 -4.98 13.12
C ASN A 137 -7.94 -3.80 12.13
N LEU A 138 -9.03 -3.69 11.35
CA LEU A 138 -9.14 -2.80 10.21
C LEU A 138 -9.01 -1.32 10.60
N ALA A 139 -9.48 -0.94 11.78
CA ALA A 139 -9.43 0.44 12.27
C ALA A 139 -8.01 0.89 12.62
N GLU A 140 -7.23 0.06 13.30
CA GLU A 140 -5.82 0.39 13.58
C GLU A 140 -4.96 0.26 12.32
N ALA A 141 -5.15 -0.79 11.51
CA ALA A 141 -4.45 -0.95 10.23
C ALA A 141 -4.59 0.32 9.36
N ARG A 142 -5.83 0.84 9.23
CA ARG A 142 -6.12 2.07 8.52
C ARG A 142 -5.38 3.29 9.07
N ARG A 143 -5.26 3.43 10.40
CA ARG A 143 -4.50 4.51 11.04
C ARG A 143 -3.02 4.44 10.66
N GLU A 144 -2.42 3.25 10.72
CA GLU A 144 -1.01 3.06 10.37
C GLU A 144 -0.75 3.31 8.87
N PHE A 145 -1.62 2.84 7.96
CA PHE A 145 -1.52 3.17 6.53
C PHE A 145 -1.74 4.67 6.26
N GLN A 146 -2.66 5.33 6.98
CA GLN A 146 -2.84 6.79 6.87
C GLN A 146 -1.59 7.53 7.36
N GLN A 147 -0.91 7.07 8.41
CA GLN A 147 0.37 7.63 8.84
C GLN A 147 1.48 7.44 7.79
N VAL A 148 1.54 6.29 7.10
CA VAL A 148 2.47 6.08 5.97
C VAL A 148 2.20 7.10 4.86
N PHE A 149 0.93 7.25 4.46
CA PHE A 149 0.54 8.23 3.43
C PHE A 149 0.83 9.68 3.83
N ASP A 150 0.48 10.08 5.05
CA ASP A 150 0.62 11.46 5.52
C ASP A 150 2.09 11.86 5.74
N THR A 151 2.98 10.88 5.94
CA THR A 151 4.43 11.09 6.14
C THR A 151 5.18 11.26 4.81
N ASP A 152 4.78 10.53 3.76
CA ASP A 152 5.25 10.77 2.39
C ASP A 152 4.12 10.54 1.36
N PRO A 153 3.34 11.59 1.02
CA PRO A 153 2.29 11.52 0.02
C PRO A 153 2.79 11.36 -1.43
N THR A 154 4.10 11.38 -1.66
CA THR A 154 4.72 11.47 -3.00
C THR A 154 5.66 10.33 -3.34
N GLY A 155 6.19 9.62 -2.36
CA GLY A 155 7.10 8.49 -2.53
C GLY A 155 6.43 7.17 -2.87
N ASP A 156 7.27 6.14 -3.02
CA ASP A 156 6.93 4.85 -3.64
C ASP A 156 5.88 4.01 -2.86
N LEU A 157 5.55 4.40 -1.63
CA LEU A 157 4.51 3.76 -0.81
C LEU A 157 3.17 4.52 -0.79
N ALA A 158 3.05 5.68 -1.44
CA ALA A 158 1.85 6.51 -1.36
C ALA A 158 0.61 5.87 -2.02
N ASP A 159 0.74 5.32 -3.22
CA ASP A 159 -0.33 4.60 -3.92
C ASP A 159 -0.72 3.30 -3.18
N ASN A 160 0.28 2.61 -2.62
CA ASN A 160 0.17 1.42 -1.82
C ASN A 160 -0.59 1.69 -0.51
N ALA A 161 -0.24 2.75 0.22
CA ALA A 161 -0.93 3.15 1.45
C ALA A 161 -2.40 3.52 1.18
N LEU A 162 -2.69 4.29 0.13
CA LEU A 162 -4.07 4.61 -0.28
C LEU A 162 -4.86 3.37 -0.69
N PHE A 163 -4.24 2.43 -1.42
CA PHE A 163 -4.85 1.15 -1.77
C PHE A 163 -5.24 0.35 -0.53
N TRP A 164 -4.33 0.20 0.44
CA TRP A 164 -4.61 -0.53 1.68
C TRP A 164 -5.60 0.18 2.61
N ILE A 165 -5.65 1.51 2.62
CA ILE A 165 -6.75 2.23 3.26
C ILE A 165 -8.08 1.83 2.60
N GLY A 166 -8.14 1.78 1.26
CA GLY A 166 -9.29 1.24 0.52
C GLY A 166 -9.67 -0.19 0.93
N GLU A 167 -8.70 -1.11 0.99
CA GLU A 167 -8.89 -2.49 1.46
C GLU A 167 -9.48 -2.54 2.89
N THR A 168 -9.00 -1.70 3.82
CA THR A 168 -9.53 -1.66 5.19
C THR A 168 -10.98 -1.18 5.26
N TYR A 169 -11.49 -0.44 4.28
CA TYR A 169 -12.91 -0.10 4.16
C TYR A 169 -13.69 -1.22 3.46
N TYR A 170 -13.12 -1.82 2.40
CA TYR A 170 -13.76 -2.93 1.67
C TYR A 170 -13.96 -4.17 2.56
N ALA A 171 -12.98 -4.52 3.38
CA ALA A 171 -13.07 -5.59 4.38
C ALA A 171 -14.09 -5.28 5.50
N ALA A 172 -14.35 -4.00 5.77
CA ALA A 172 -15.40 -3.56 6.69
C ALA A 172 -16.80 -3.46 6.02
N SER A 173 -16.92 -3.89 4.75
CA SER A 173 -18.10 -3.70 3.89
C SER A 173 -18.52 -2.24 3.65
N ASP A 174 -17.63 -1.29 3.94
CA ASP A 174 -17.80 0.14 3.64
C ASP A 174 -17.33 0.42 2.21
N TYR A 175 -18.07 -0.14 1.25
CA TYR A 175 -17.74 -0.05 -0.17
C TYR A 175 -17.70 1.39 -0.69
N THR A 176 -18.49 2.29 -0.10
CA THR A 176 -18.51 3.72 -0.44
C THR A 176 -17.20 4.43 -0.08
N ASN A 177 -16.67 4.24 1.13
CA ASN A 177 -15.35 4.80 1.47
C ASN A 177 -14.24 4.05 0.71
N ALA A 178 -14.33 2.73 0.52
CA ALA A 178 -13.36 1.97 -0.25
C ALA A 178 -13.19 2.51 -1.68
N MET A 179 -14.31 2.70 -2.40
CA MET A 179 -14.31 3.31 -3.74
C MET A 179 -13.68 4.71 -3.75
N ARG A 180 -13.88 5.54 -2.72
CA ARG A 180 -13.25 6.86 -2.64
C ARG A 180 -11.72 6.75 -2.58
N TYR A 181 -11.16 5.85 -1.78
CA TYR A 181 -9.71 5.68 -1.67
C TYR A 181 -9.11 5.00 -2.90
N TYR A 182 -9.76 3.97 -3.47
CA TYR A 182 -9.33 3.39 -4.74
C TYR A 182 -9.34 4.42 -5.88
N ALA A 183 -10.35 5.30 -5.93
CA ALA A 183 -10.42 6.40 -6.89
C ALA A 183 -9.23 7.36 -6.76
N ARG A 184 -8.76 7.65 -5.54
CA ARG A 184 -7.52 8.43 -5.36
C ARG A 184 -6.33 7.73 -6.01
N VAL A 185 -6.13 6.43 -5.76
CA VAL A 185 -5.02 5.65 -6.36
C VAL A 185 -5.02 5.76 -7.89
N TRP A 186 -6.12 5.44 -8.58
CA TRP A 186 -6.11 5.40 -10.05
C TRP A 186 -6.26 6.77 -10.75
N ASN A 187 -6.59 7.85 -10.03
CA ASN A 187 -6.59 9.22 -10.58
C ASN A 187 -5.30 10.00 -10.25
N GLU A 188 -4.79 9.91 -9.02
CA GLU A 188 -3.64 10.68 -8.55
C GLU A 188 -2.31 9.96 -8.85
N TYR A 189 -2.31 8.62 -8.85
CA TYR A 189 -1.11 7.77 -9.03
C TYR A 189 -1.30 6.82 -10.22
N SER A 190 -1.92 7.30 -11.31
CA SER A 190 -2.48 6.42 -12.36
C SER A 190 -1.51 5.50 -13.08
N ASP A 191 -0.21 5.77 -12.95
CA ASP A 191 0.88 5.08 -13.65
C ASP A 191 1.70 4.21 -12.68
N GLN A 192 1.35 4.23 -11.38
CA GLN A 192 1.98 3.43 -10.32
C GLN A 192 1.36 2.05 -10.15
N ASN A 193 2.06 1.17 -9.43
CA ASN A 193 1.79 -0.27 -9.45
C ASN A 193 0.44 -0.71 -8.87
N LYS A 194 -0.23 0.09 -8.01
CA LYS A 194 -1.59 -0.21 -7.52
C LYS A 194 -2.73 0.41 -8.33
N ALA A 195 -2.47 1.24 -9.34
CA ALA A 195 -3.55 1.83 -10.14
C ALA A 195 -4.44 0.82 -10.89
N PRO A 196 -3.92 -0.29 -11.48
CA PRO A 196 -4.74 -1.32 -12.10
C PRO A 196 -5.62 -2.06 -11.08
N ASP A 197 -5.04 -2.44 -9.94
CA ASP A 197 -5.72 -3.16 -8.87
C ASP A 197 -6.79 -2.30 -8.18
N ALA A 198 -6.51 -1.01 -7.95
CA ALA A 198 -7.48 -0.07 -7.39
C ALA A 198 -8.68 0.13 -8.33
N LEU A 199 -8.46 0.28 -9.64
CA LEU A 199 -9.55 0.40 -10.61
C LEU A 199 -10.38 -0.88 -10.70
N PHE A 200 -9.76 -2.06 -10.56
CA PHE A 200 -10.46 -3.34 -10.49
C PHE A 200 -11.25 -3.51 -9.18
N LYS A 201 -10.65 -3.21 -8.03
CA LYS A 201 -11.33 -3.20 -6.71
C LYS A 201 -12.49 -2.20 -6.66
N THR A 202 -12.38 -1.08 -7.38
CA THR A 202 -13.50 -0.13 -7.58
C THR A 202 -14.70 -0.82 -8.24
N ALA A 203 -14.48 -1.61 -9.30
CA ALA A 203 -15.57 -2.37 -9.93
C ALA A 203 -16.16 -3.46 -9.02
N LEU A 204 -15.33 -4.18 -8.27
CA LEU A 204 -15.82 -5.17 -7.30
C LEU A 204 -16.66 -4.51 -6.19
N ALA A 205 -16.27 -3.32 -5.73
CA ALA A 205 -17.05 -2.55 -4.77
C ALA A 205 -18.40 -2.08 -5.34
N GLN A 206 -18.45 -1.74 -6.64
CA GLN A 206 -19.69 -1.42 -7.36
C GLN A 206 -20.63 -2.64 -7.45
N GLU A 207 -20.10 -3.84 -7.73
CA GLU A 207 -20.88 -5.09 -7.64
C GLU A 207 -21.44 -5.32 -6.24
N LYS A 208 -20.63 -5.08 -5.18
CA LYS A 208 -21.07 -5.24 -3.78
C LYS A 208 -22.14 -4.22 -3.36
N THR A 209 -22.21 -3.05 -4.01
CA THR A 209 -23.31 -2.09 -3.85
C THR A 209 -24.48 -2.31 -4.82
N GLY A 210 -24.43 -3.32 -5.67
CA GLY A 210 -25.50 -3.68 -6.62
C GLY A 210 -25.50 -2.90 -7.94
N ASP A 211 -24.56 -1.96 -8.15
CA ASP A 211 -24.44 -1.23 -9.42
C ASP A 211 -23.62 -2.05 -10.43
N LEU A 212 -24.22 -3.14 -10.90
CA LEU A 212 -23.65 -4.03 -11.92
C LEU A 212 -23.39 -3.30 -13.25
N ALA A 213 -24.11 -2.21 -13.52
CA ALA A 213 -23.94 -1.43 -14.74
C ALA A 213 -22.68 -0.57 -14.71
N LEU A 214 -22.42 0.11 -13.59
CA LEU A 214 -21.18 0.83 -13.36
C LEU A 214 -20.00 -0.14 -13.21
N ALA A 215 -20.17 -1.25 -12.47
CA ALA A 215 -19.16 -2.30 -12.33
C ALA A 215 -18.68 -2.80 -13.71
N ARG A 216 -19.61 -3.17 -14.60
CA ARG A 216 -19.27 -3.61 -15.96
C ARG A 216 -18.52 -2.53 -16.75
N LYS A 217 -18.90 -1.26 -16.62
CA LYS A 217 -18.21 -0.12 -17.24
C LYS A 217 -16.79 0.06 -16.68
N THR A 218 -16.60 -0.07 -15.37
CA THR A 218 -15.28 0.08 -14.74
C THR A 218 -14.37 -1.11 -15.02
N LEU A 219 -14.88 -2.34 -15.11
CA LEU A 219 -14.10 -3.49 -15.63
C LEU A 219 -13.62 -3.26 -17.07
N GLN A 220 -14.45 -2.67 -17.94
CA GLN A 220 -14.02 -2.26 -19.28
C GLN A 220 -12.93 -1.18 -19.25
N GLN A 221 -12.96 -0.26 -18.28
CA GLN A 221 -11.90 0.74 -18.07
C GLN A 221 -10.58 0.11 -17.61
N VAL A 222 -10.59 -0.92 -16.74
CA VAL A 222 -9.38 -1.68 -16.37
C VAL A 222 -8.71 -2.27 -17.62
N ILE A 223 -9.51 -2.89 -18.50
CA ILE A 223 -9.02 -3.53 -19.73
C ILE A 223 -8.48 -2.49 -20.72
N ALA A 224 -9.15 -1.34 -20.84
CA ALA A 224 -8.75 -0.29 -21.78
C ALA A 224 -7.51 0.51 -21.32
N ARG A 225 -7.38 0.79 -20.02
CA ARG A 225 -6.27 1.59 -19.46
C ARG A 225 -5.03 0.75 -19.14
N TYR A 226 -5.20 -0.49 -18.71
CA TYR A 226 -4.12 -1.35 -18.22
C TYR A 226 -4.07 -2.72 -18.94
N PRO A 227 -4.10 -2.79 -20.29
CA PRO A 227 -4.43 -4.00 -21.06
C PRO A 227 -3.54 -5.23 -20.82
N TYR A 228 -2.30 -5.02 -20.38
CA TYR A 228 -1.29 -6.05 -20.09
C TYR A 228 -1.17 -6.42 -18.60
N SER A 229 -1.97 -5.81 -17.73
CA SER A 229 -1.96 -6.07 -16.28
C SER A 229 -2.69 -7.38 -15.92
N SER A 230 -2.37 -7.94 -14.75
CA SER A 230 -3.11 -9.08 -14.20
C SER A 230 -4.60 -8.73 -13.93
N PRO A 231 -4.92 -7.58 -13.28
CA PRO A 231 -6.31 -7.12 -13.14
C PRO A 231 -7.07 -6.98 -14.46
N ALA A 232 -6.45 -6.54 -15.56
CA ALA A 232 -7.10 -6.51 -16.88
C ALA A 232 -7.36 -7.91 -17.48
N SER A 233 -6.68 -8.94 -16.99
CA SER A 233 -6.94 -10.33 -17.38
C SER A 233 -8.09 -10.92 -16.56
N THR A 234 -8.13 -10.67 -15.24
CA THR A 234 -9.26 -11.02 -14.38
C THR A 234 -10.54 -10.27 -14.76
N ALA A 235 -10.45 -8.98 -15.11
CA ALA A 235 -11.60 -8.18 -15.54
C ALA A 235 -12.29 -8.75 -16.79
N LYS A 236 -11.53 -9.36 -17.74
CA LYS A 236 -12.10 -10.05 -18.91
C LYS A 236 -12.90 -11.29 -18.53
N GLN A 237 -12.61 -11.92 -17.40
CA GLN A 237 -13.33 -13.08 -16.86
C GLN A 237 -14.58 -12.63 -16.10
N GLU A 238 -14.47 -11.63 -15.22
CA GLU A 238 -15.61 -11.08 -14.47
C GLU A 238 -16.69 -10.49 -15.40
N LEU A 239 -16.29 -9.86 -16.51
CA LEU A 239 -17.23 -9.39 -17.56
C LEU A 239 -18.07 -10.51 -18.19
N GLN A 240 -17.66 -11.79 -18.09
CA GLN A 240 -18.43 -12.95 -18.56
C GLN A 240 -19.38 -13.49 -17.47
N ARG A 241 -19.11 -13.19 -16.20
CA ARG A 241 -19.95 -13.57 -15.05
C ARG A 241 -21.09 -12.58 -14.83
N ILE A 242 -20.86 -11.28 -15.04
CA ILE A 242 -21.91 -10.24 -14.92
C ILE A 242 -22.89 -10.36 -16.09
N LYS A 243 -24.00 -11.06 -15.86
CA LYS A 243 -25.14 -11.14 -16.79
C LYS A 243 -26.14 -10.01 -16.53
N TYR A 244 -26.82 -9.61 -17.61
CA TYR A 244 -28.05 -8.83 -17.62
C TYR A 244 -29.20 -9.75 -18.01
#